data_AF-A0A7S3ZA98-F1
#
_entry.id   AF-A0A7S3ZA98-F1
#
_cell.length_a   1.000
_cell.length_b   1.000
_cell.length_c   1.000
_cell.angle_alpha   90.00
_cell.angle_beta   90.00
_cell.angle_gamma   90.00
#
_symmetry.space_group_name_H-M   'P 1'
#
loop_
_entity.id
_entity.type
_entity.pdbx_description
1 polymer ?
#
loop_
_entity_poly.entity_id
_entity_poly.type
_entity_poly.pdbx_seq_one_letter_code
_entity_poly.pdbx_strand_id
1 'polypeptide(L)'
;MVNPPSVGDESYSKFKAEVDDIFNSLKRRSKKLQNTLNTLDGIHCNDIEGAMYAFPKIELPERFINKARQQGDSPETLYAIETLEQTGLVIVPGSGFGQAEGTYHFRTTF
;
A
#
# COMPACT_ATOMS: atom_id res chain seq x y z
N MET A 1 -24.77 -4.80 -3.87
CA MET A 1 -23.86 -5.77 -3.23
C MET A 1 -24.46 -7.17 -3.18
N VAL A 2 -25.65 -7.38 -2.60
CA VAL A 2 -26.22 -8.74 -2.44
C VAL A 2 -27.19 -9.18 -3.55
N ASN A 3 -27.66 -8.25 -4.39
CA ASN A 3 -28.54 -8.56 -5.52
C ASN A 3 -28.28 -7.56 -6.68
N PRO A 4 -27.17 -7.68 -7.43
CA PRO A 4 -26.89 -6.82 -8.58
C PRO A 4 -27.83 -7.13 -9.76
N PRO A 5 -27.96 -6.22 -10.75
CA PRO A 5 -28.68 -6.51 -11.99
C PRO A 5 -28.19 -7.81 -12.64
N SER A 6 -29.12 -8.60 -13.15
CA SER A 6 -28.88 -9.85 -13.85
C SER A 6 -28.97 -9.68 -15.36
N VAL A 7 -28.44 -10.64 -16.11
CA VAL A 7 -28.52 -10.63 -17.58
C VAL A 7 -29.99 -10.53 -18.00
N GLY A 8 -30.32 -9.50 -18.78
CA GLY A 8 -31.69 -9.20 -19.21
C GLY A 8 -32.30 -7.96 -18.56
N ASP A 9 -31.76 -7.52 -17.41
CA ASP A 9 -32.19 -6.27 -16.78
C ASP A 9 -31.74 -5.05 -17.60
N GLU A 10 -32.56 -4.01 -17.63
CA GLU A 10 -32.28 -2.76 -18.38
C GLU A 10 -30.92 -2.14 -18.02
N SER A 11 -30.54 -2.23 -16.74
CA SER A 11 -29.30 -1.65 -16.22
C SER A 11 -28.09 -2.58 -16.27
N TYR A 12 -28.24 -3.86 -16.64
CA TYR A 12 -27.17 -4.86 -16.56
C TYR A 12 -25.92 -4.46 -17.32
N SER A 13 -26.07 -4.09 -18.59
CA SER A 13 -24.93 -3.78 -19.47
C SER A 13 -24.11 -2.59 -18.94
N LYS A 14 -24.79 -1.56 -18.42
CA LYS A 14 -24.13 -0.39 -17.82
C LYS A 14 -23.43 -0.75 -16.52
N PHE A 15 -24.13 -1.46 -15.63
CA PHE A 15 -23.57 -1.92 -14.36
C PHE A 15 -22.31 -2.78 -14.57
N LYS A 16 -22.36 -3.74 -15.50
CA LYS A 16 -21.23 -4.63 -15.80
C LYS A 16 -20.03 -3.85 -16.35
N ALA A 17 -20.25 -2.91 -17.27
CA ALA A 17 -19.20 -2.05 -17.80
C ALA A 17 -18.54 -1.21 -16.70
N GLU A 18 -19.32 -0.56 -15.83
CA GLU A 18 -18.80 0.25 -14.72
C GLU A 18 -17.97 -0.58 -13.73
N VAL A 19 -18.45 -1.78 -13.37
CA VAL A 19 -17.73 -2.70 -12.48
C VAL A 19 -16.41 -3.16 -13.10
N ASP A 20 -16.43 -3.57 -14.37
CA ASP A 20 -15.24 -4.04 -15.07
C ASP A 20 -14.21 -2.92 -15.24
N ASP A 21 -14.66 -1.70 -15.54
CA ASP A 21 -13.78 -0.54 -15.68
C ASP A 21 -13.09 -0.19 -14.37
N ILE A 22 -13.84 -0.17 -13.25
CA ILE A 22 -13.29 0.06 -11.91
C ILE A 22 -12.28 -1.04 -11.55
N PHE A 23 -12.65 -2.30 -11.73
CA PHE A 23 -11.79 -3.44 -11.43
C PHE A 23 -10.49 -3.41 -12.25
N ASN A 24 -10.60 -3.20 -13.56
CA ASN A 24 -9.44 -3.12 -14.44
C ASN A 24 -8.56 -1.90 -14.10
N SER A 25 -9.16 -0.77 -13.69
CA SER A 25 -8.42 0.39 -13.21
C SER A 25 -7.62 0.09 -11.94
N LEU A 26 -8.25 -0.55 -10.95
CA LEU A 26 -7.57 -0.98 -9.71
C LEU A 26 -6.42 -1.95 -10.02
N LYS A 27 -6.66 -2.95 -10.89
CA LYS A 27 -5.63 -3.92 -11.31
C LYS A 27 -4.43 -3.27 -12.01
N ARG A 28 -4.66 -2.23 -12.83
CA ARG A 28 -3.56 -1.48 -13.46
C ARG A 28 -2.77 -0.67 -12.44
N ARG A 29 -3.46 0.00 -11.52
CA ARG A 29 -2.82 0.83 -10.48
C ARG A 29 -2.03 -0.01 -9.48
N SER A 30 -2.56 -1.16 -9.06
CA SER A 30 -1.85 -2.08 -8.16
C SER A 30 -0.53 -2.55 -8.76
N LYS A 31 -0.55 -3.03 -10.02
CA LYS A 31 0.67 -3.44 -10.74
C LYS A 31 1.66 -2.30 -10.91
N LYS A 32 1.18 -1.10 -11.26
CA LYS A 32 2.04 0.07 -11.42
C LYS A 32 2.74 0.41 -10.11
N LEU A 33 1.99 0.48 -9.01
CA LEU A 33 2.53 0.78 -7.68
C LEU A 33 3.54 -0.29 -7.27
N GLN A 34 3.18 -1.56 -7.33
CA GLN A 34 4.05 -2.68 -6.97
C GLN A 34 5.37 -2.64 -7.74
N ASN A 35 5.31 -2.53 -9.06
CA ASN A 35 6.50 -2.47 -9.91
C ASN A 35 7.37 -1.27 -9.58
N THR A 36 6.76 -0.11 -9.30
CA THR A 36 7.50 1.10 -8.94
C THR A 36 8.18 0.93 -7.58
N LEU A 37 7.49 0.40 -6.56
CA LEU A 37 8.07 0.16 -5.24
C LEU A 37 9.27 -0.79 -5.32
N ASN A 38 9.16 -1.86 -6.13
CA ASN A 38 10.24 -2.82 -6.34
C ASN A 38 11.43 -2.27 -7.15
N THR A 39 11.36 -1.04 -7.66
CA THR A 39 12.51 -0.35 -8.29
C THR A 39 13.29 0.51 -7.32
N LEU A 40 12.78 0.72 -6.09
CA LEU A 40 13.40 1.58 -5.09
C LEU A 40 14.37 0.77 -4.23
N ASP A 41 15.55 1.33 -3.99
CA ASP A 41 16.58 0.68 -3.15
C ASP A 41 16.06 0.43 -1.73
N GLY A 42 16.28 -0.79 -1.24
CA GLY A 42 15.85 -1.20 0.10
C GLY A 42 14.34 -1.36 0.27
N ILE A 43 13.54 -1.34 -0.80
CA ILE A 43 12.09 -1.58 -0.74
C ILE A 43 11.75 -2.88 -1.48
N HIS A 44 10.97 -3.73 -0.83
CA HIS A 44 10.42 -4.95 -1.43
C HIS A 44 8.92 -5.02 -1.22
N CYS A 45 8.16 -5.14 -2.30
CA CYS A 45 6.72 -5.27 -2.33
C CYS A 45 6.29 -6.61 -2.94
N ASN A 46 5.58 -7.41 -2.16
CA ASN A 46 4.93 -8.63 -2.63
C ASN A 46 3.86 -8.33 -3.69
N ASP A 47 3.42 -9.38 -4.39
CA ASP A 47 2.29 -9.33 -5.31
C ASP A 47 1.02 -8.83 -4.62
N ILE A 48 0.38 -7.84 -5.24
CA ILE A 48 -0.89 -7.28 -4.78
C ILE A 48 -2.02 -8.04 -5.49
N GLU A 49 -2.43 -9.15 -4.89
CA GLU A 49 -3.44 -10.05 -5.45
C GLU A 49 -4.88 -9.53 -5.31
N GLY A 50 -5.13 -8.59 -4.40
CA GLY A 50 -6.46 -8.04 -4.15
C GLY A 50 -6.49 -6.85 -3.20
N ALA A 51 -7.70 -6.51 -2.71
CA ALA A 51 -7.97 -5.33 -1.88
C ALA A 51 -7.53 -4.00 -2.54
N MET A 52 -7.07 -3.04 -1.74
CA MET A 52 -6.70 -1.68 -2.17
C MET A 52 -5.37 -1.20 -1.56
N TYR A 53 -4.59 -2.11 -0.99
CA TYR A 53 -3.39 -1.76 -0.21
C TYR A 53 -2.16 -2.53 -0.68
N ALA A 54 -1.01 -1.88 -0.61
CA ALA A 54 0.30 -2.52 -0.63
C ALA A 54 0.91 -2.47 0.78
N PHE A 55 1.73 -3.47 1.11
CA PHE A 55 2.46 -3.54 2.39
C PHE A 55 3.95 -3.86 2.17
N PRO A 56 4.70 -2.96 1.52
CA PRO A 56 6.12 -3.17 1.26
C PRO A 56 6.95 -3.26 2.54
N LYS A 57 7.94 -4.13 2.52
CA LYS A 57 9.04 -4.20 3.48
C LYS A 57 10.09 -3.15 3.11
N ILE A 58 10.59 -2.43 4.11
CA ILE A 58 11.69 -1.48 3.98
C ILE A 58 12.91 -1.94 4.77
N GLU A 59 14.08 -1.82 4.15
CA GLU A 59 15.37 -2.08 4.76
C GLU A 59 15.91 -0.78 5.36
N LEU A 60 15.97 -0.72 6.69
CA LEU A 60 16.40 0.47 7.41
C LEU A 60 17.82 0.28 7.95
N PRO A 61 18.74 1.23 7.69
CA PRO A 61 20.07 1.21 8.29
C PRO A 61 19.99 1.28 9.82
N GLU A 62 20.93 0.62 10.51
CA GLU A 62 20.98 0.61 11.98
C GLU A 62 21.03 2.03 12.59
N ARG A 63 21.76 2.95 11.95
CA ARG A 63 21.79 4.37 12.34
C ARG A 63 20.40 5.03 12.37
N PHE A 64 19.52 4.66 11.44
CA PHE A 64 18.16 5.21 11.35
C PHE A 64 17.27 4.60 12.43
N ILE A 65 17.37 3.29 12.65
CA ILE A 65 16.68 2.57 13.72
C ILE A 65 17.05 3.16 15.09
N ASN A 66 18.33 3.42 15.32
CA ASN A 66 18.80 4.02 16.57
C ASN A 66 18.32 5.47 16.74
N LYS A 67 18.28 6.26 15.66
CA LYS A 67 17.68 7.61 15.67
C LYS A 67 16.22 7.57 16.10
N ALA A 68 15.40 6.70 15.49
CA ALA A 68 13.99 6.56 15.84
C ALA A 68 13.81 6.20 17.32
N ARG A 69 14.57 5.21 17.81
CA ARG A 69 14.55 4.81 19.23
C ARG A 69 14.92 5.95 20.18
N GLN A 70 15.90 6.77 19.84
CA GLN A 70 16.30 7.93 20.65
C GLN A 70 15.20 9.01 20.73
N GLN A 71 14.37 9.11 19.69
CA GLN A 71 13.22 10.02 19.64
C GLN A 71 11.96 9.44 20.31
N GLY A 72 12.00 8.18 20.74
CA GLY A 72 10.85 7.47 21.32
C GLY A 72 9.87 6.92 20.29
N ASP A 73 10.23 6.94 19.00
CA ASP A 73 9.41 6.46 17.90
C ASP A 73 9.82 5.05 17.44
N SER A 74 8.87 4.33 16.81
CA SER A 74 9.25 3.15 16.02
C SER A 74 9.96 3.60 14.73
N PRO A 75 10.87 2.77 14.17
CA PRO A 75 11.55 3.11 12.92
C PRO A 75 10.61 3.44 11.76
N GLU A 76 9.48 2.74 11.65
CA GLU A 76 8.46 2.98 10.62
C GLU A 76 7.72 4.31 10.82
N THR A 77 7.47 4.70 12.08
CA THR A 77 6.85 5.98 12.40
C THR A 77 7.75 7.12 11.97
N LEU A 78 9.04 7.07 12.32
CA LEU A 78 10.00 8.07 11.86
C LEU A 78 10.09 8.10 10.33
N TYR A 79 10.15 6.93 9.69
CA TYR A 79 10.18 6.84 8.22
C TYR A 79 8.93 7.46 7.57
N ALA A 80 7.74 7.22 8.14
CA ALA A 80 6.48 7.80 7.65
C ALA A 80 6.43 9.33 7.84
N ILE A 81 6.92 9.85 8.97
CA ILE A 81 7.01 11.29 9.24
C ILE A 81 7.99 11.95 8.27
N GLU A 82 9.21 11.42 8.12
CA GLU A 82 10.21 12.00 7.20
C GLU A 82 9.73 11.94 5.74
N THR A 83 9.05 10.86 5.34
CA THR A 83 8.43 10.74 4.01
C THR A 83 7.38 11.84 3.79
N LEU A 84 6.50 12.06 4.78
CA LEU A 84 5.49 13.11 4.73
C LEU A 84 6.12 14.50 4.61
N GLU A 85 7.11 14.81 5.45
CA GLU A 85 7.77 16.12 5.47
C GLU A 85 8.51 16.42 4.16
N GLN A 86 9.14 15.40 3.56
CA GLN A 86 9.94 15.59 2.34
C GLN A 86 9.12 15.56 1.05
N THR A 87 8.02 14.81 1.01
CA THR A 87 7.30 14.51 -0.25
C THR A 87 5.83 14.90 -0.23
N GLY A 88 5.26 15.16 0.95
CA GLY A 88 3.81 15.32 1.13
C GLY A 88 3.03 14.00 1.10
N LEU A 89 3.69 12.84 0.96
CA LEU A 89 3.03 11.54 0.92
C LEU A 89 2.72 11.04 2.32
N VAL A 90 1.44 10.74 2.57
CA VAL A 90 0.98 10.09 3.80
C VAL A 90 0.98 8.58 3.60
N ILE A 91 1.81 7.89 4.38
CA ILE A 91 1.82 6.43 4.49
C ILE A 91 1.54 6.02 5.94
N VAL A 92 1.02 4.81 6.15
CA VAL A 92 0.74 4.33 7.52
C VAL A 92 1.88 3.41 7.97
N PRO A 93 2.52 3.67 9.13
CA PRO A 93 3.64 2.84 9.60
C PRO A 93 3.18 1.41 9.92
N GLY A 94 4.04 0.44 9.61
CA GLY A 94 3.80 -0.99 9.84
C GLY A 94 3.60 -1.37 11.31
N SER A 95 4.16 -0.58 12.22
CA SER A 95 4.09 -0.78 13.67
C SER A 95 2.65 -0.85 14.22
N GLY A 96 1.68 -0.23 13.53
CA GLY A 96 0.26 -0.28 13.90
C GLY A 96 -0.48 -1.57 13.50
N PHE A 97 0.12 -2.45 12.70
CA PHE A 97 -0.54 -3.64 12.13
C PHE A 97 -0.06 -4.96 12.71
N GLY A 98 1.04 -4.94 13.49
CA GLY A 98 1.79 -6.13 13.84
C GLY A 98 2.65 -6.61 12.67
N GLN A 99 3.89 -6.97 12.95
CA GLN A 99 4.86 -7.47 11.96
C GLN A 99 5.92 -8.32 12.66
N ALA A 100 6.69 -9.08 11.88
CA ALA A 100 7.76 -9.89 12.43
C ALA A 100 8.86 -9.02 13.06
N GLU A 101 9.45 -9.48 14.16
CA GLU A 101 10.55 -8.77 14.81
C GLU A 101 11.72 -8.56 13.84
N GLY A 102 12.30 -7.37 13.86
CA GLY A 102 13.40 -6.98 12.97
C GLY A 102 12.97 -6.68 11.52
N THR A 103 11.67 -6.68 11.22
CA THR A 103 11.14 -6.25 9.93
C THR A 103 10.37 -4.94 10.06
N TYR A 104 10.42 -4.14 9.01
CA TYR A 104 9.84 -2.79 8.98
C TYR A 104 9.02 -2.65 7.71
N HIS A 105 7.83 -2.07 7.82
CA HIS A 105 6.89 -1.94 6.71
C HIS A 105 6.15 -0.61 6.74
N PHE A 106 5.45 -0.30 5.65
CA PHE A 106 4.40 0.69 5.63
C PHE A 106 3.23 0.23 4.77
N ARG A 107 2.04 0.77 5.03
CA ARG A 107 0.86 0.58 4.17
C ARG A 107 0.65 1.80 3.30
N THR A 108 0.39 1.57 2.02
CA THR A 108 -0.03 2.60 1.06
C THR A 108 -1.19 2.11 0.18
N THR A 109 -1.83 3.01 -0.54
CA THR A 109 -2.99 2.77 -1.43
C THR A 109 -2.65 3.08 -2.88
N PHE A 110 -3.43 2.55 -3.83
CA PHE A 110 -3.24 2.75 -5.28
C PHE A 110 -4.48 3.23 -6.00
#